data_AF-A0A946DYC5-F1
#
_entry.id   AF-A0A946DYC5-F1
#
_cell.length_a   1.000
_cell.length_b   1.000
_cell.length_c   1.000
_cell.angle_alpha   90.00
_cell.angle_beta   90.00
_cell.angle_gamma   90.00
#
_symmetry.space_group_name_H-M   'P 1'
#
loop_
_entity.id
_entity.type
_entity.pdbx_description
1 polymer ?
#
loop_
_entity_poly.entity_id
_entity_poly.type
_entity_poly.pdbx_seq_one_letter_code
_entity_poly.pdbx_strand_id
1 'polypeptide(L)'
;MALAAAGLASVPRTGFAQLITTPAQPAGPFYPLELPLDEDNDLTRFAGSNGSARGDVIHVVGRVLDASGAVIPAARVELWQANAEGRYHHPGDHSAAAVDPGFQVLARC
;
A
#
# COMPACT_ATOMS: atom_id res chain seq x y z
N MET A 1 18.69 35.95 -51.28
CA MET A 1 18.34 34.51 -51.24
C MET A 1 18.87 33.94 -49.93
N ALA A 2 18.03 33.86 -48.91
CA ALA A 2 18.34 33.14 -47.67
C ALA A 2 17.03 32.51 -47.18
N LEU A 3 16.90 31.20 -47.38
CA LEU A 3 15.82 30.40 -46.80
C LEU A 3 16.22 30.04 -45.37
N ALA A 4 15.42 30.45 -44.39
CA ALA A 4 15.49 29.92 -43.03
C ALA A 4 14.62 28.66 -42.97
N ALA A 5 15.24 27.52 -42.68
CA ALA A 5 14.54 26.26 -42.44
C ALA A 5 14.08 26.20 -40.97
N ALA A 6 12.76 26.21 -40.75
CA ALA A 6 12.18 25.93 -39.44
C ALA A 6 12.17 24.41 -39.21
N GLY A 7 13.06 23.92 -38.33
CA GLY A 7 13.08 22.53 -37.90
C GLY A 7 11.92 22.26 -36.94
N LEU A 8 10.97 21.42 -37.35
CA LEU A 8 9.98 20.83 -36.46
C LEU A 8 10.68 19.77 -35.60
N ALA A 9 10.99 20.11 -34.36
CA ALA A 9 11.45 19.13 -33.38
C ALA A 9 10.27 18.21 -33.00
N SER A 10 10.30 16.97 -33.47
CA SER A 10 9.41 15.91 -33.00
C SER A 10 9.82 15.53 -31.58
N VAL A 11 9.11 16.05 -30.58
CA VAL A 11 9.25 15.55 -29.21
C VAL A 11 8.70 14.13 -29.18
N PRO A 12 9.51 13.10 -28.88
CA PRO A 12 8.98 11.76 -28.74
C PRO A 12 8.03 11.78 -27.54
N ARG A 13 6.75 11.54 -27.80
CA ARG A 13 5.82 11.16 -26.74
C ARG A 13 6.25 9.77 -26.31
N THR A 14 7.01 9.69 -25.23
CA THR A 14 7.22 8.43 -24.51
C THR A 14 5.83 7.95 -24.11
N GLY A 15 5.29 6.98 -24.84
CA GLY A 15 3.99 6.41 -24.55
C GLY A 15 4.04 5.79 -23.17
N PHE A 16 3.18 6.23 -22.26
CA PHE A 16 2.93 5.46 -21.06
C PHE A 16 2.44 4.07 -21.51
N ALA A 17 3.09 3.02 -21.02
CA ALA A 17 2.51 1.69 -21.09
C ALA A 17 1.07 1.81 -20.57
N GLN A 18 0.09 1.32 -21.34
CA GLN A 18 -1.32 1.41 -20.97
C GLN A 18 -1.47 0.83 -19.55
N LEU A 19 -1.84 1.68 -18.59
CA LEU A 19 -2.07 1.23 -17.23
C LEU A 19 -3.32 0.36 -17.24
N ILE A 20 -3.18 -0.87 -16.79
CA ILE A 20 -4.33 -1.71 -16.46
C ILE A 20 -4.84 -1.29 -15.09
N THR A 21 -6.15 -1.16 -14.95
CA THR A 21 -6.76 -0.89 -13.64
C THR A 21 -6.46 -2.04 -12.68
N THR A 22 -6.09 -1.73 -11.44
CA THR A 22 -5.98 -2.74 -10.37
C THR A 22 -7.27 -3.57 -10.32
N PRO A 23 -7.20 -4.90 -10.41
CA PRO A 23 -8.39 -5.74 -10.35
C PRO A 23 -9.17 -5.54 -9.04
N ALA A 24 -10.49 -5.62 -9.10
CA ALA A 24 -11.29 -5.66 -7.89
C ALA A 24 -10.97 -6.94 -7.09
N GLN A 25 -10.74 -6.79 -5.80
CA GLN A 25 -10.50 -7.89 -4.87
C GLN A 25 -11.45 -7.75 -3.67
N PRO A 26 -11.99 -8.85 -3.12
CA PRO A 26 -12.66 -8.80 -1.84
C PRO A 26 -11.64 -8.46 -0.74
N ALA A 27 -12.11 -8.00 0.43
CA ALA A 27 -11.25 -7.76 1.60
C ALA A 27 -10.53 -9.03 2.12
N GLY A 28 -10.89 -10.20 1.61
CA GLY A 28 -10.26 -11.46 2.00
C GLY A 28 -10.75 -12.00 3.36
N PRO A 29 -10.26 -13.17 3.77
CA PRO A 29 -10.81 -13.91 4.91
C PRO A 29 -10.43 -13.35 6.29
N PHE A 30 -9.44 -12.45 6.36
CA PHE A 30 -8.83 -11.98 7.61
C PHE A 30 -8.72 -10.47 7.70
N TYR A 31 -9.63 -9.74 7.06
CA TYR A 31 -9.75 -8.30 7.30
C TYR A 31 -10.10 -8.07 8.79
N PRO A 32 -9.45 -7.11 9.49
CA PRO A 32 -9.68 -6.87 10.91
C PRO A 32 -11.16 -6.63 11.23
N LEU A 33 -11.69 -7.33 12.23
CA LEU A 33 -13.06 -7.15 12.72
C LEU A 33 -13.19 -5.93 13.63
N GLU A 34 -12.10 -5.61 14.34
CA GLU A 34 -11.95 -4.45 15.19
C GLU A 34 -10.87 -3.56 14.60
N LEU A 35 -11.18 -2.28 14.43
CA LEU A 35 -10.25 -1.30 13.91
C LEU A 35 -9.36 -0.81 15.06
N PRO A 36 -8.04 -0.65 14.84
CA PRO A 36 -7.16 -0.03 15.83
C PRO A 36 -7.65 1.38 16.16
N LEU A 37 -7.37 1.83 17.39
CA LEU A 37 -7.63 3.22 17.80
C LEU A 37 -6.74 4.21 17.04
N ASP A 38 -5.53 3.77 16.67
CA ASP A 38 -4.61 4.54 15.87
C ASP A 38 -4.94 4.35 14.38
N GLU A 39 -5.19 5.48 13.69
CA GLU A 39 -5.37 5.53 12.25
C GLU A 39 -4.13 6.11 11.57
N ASP A 40 -3.02 5.38 11.66
CA ASP A 40 -1.76 5.74 10.99
C ASP A 40 -1.27 4.65 10.02
N ASN A 41 -0.10 4.88 9.41
CA ASN A 41 0.51 4.02 8.41
C ASN A 41 1.74 3.25 8.91
N ASP A 42 1.94 3.14 10.22
CA ASP A 42 3.09 2.46 10.80
C ASP A 42 2.65 1.14 11.48
N LEU A 43 2.80 0.02 10.76
CA LEU A 43 2.48 -1.31 11.34
C LEU A 43 3.47 -1.76 12.43
N THR A 44 4.58 -1.04 12.64
CA THR A 44 5.68 -1.47 13.51
C THR A 44 5.49 -1.10 14.98
N ARG A 45 4.51 -0.27 15.30
CA ARG A 45 4.22 0.25 16.63
C ARG A 45 2.79 0.77 16.72
N PHE A 46 2.22 0.82 17.91
CA PHE A 46 0.96 1.53 18.17
C PHE A 46 0.95 2.08 19.60
N ALA A 47 0.07 3.03 19.89
CA ALA A 47 -0.05 3.68 21.18
C ALA A 47 -0.39 2.64 22.27
N GLY A 48 0.49 2.55 23.28
CA GLY A 48 0.32 1.62 24.39
C GLY A 48 0.92 0.23 24.17
N SER A 49 1.60 -0.04 23.05
CA SER A 49 2.36 -1.29 22.87
C SER A 49 3.64 -1.29 23.73
N ASN A 50 3.95 -2.43 24.35
CA ASN A 50 5.19 -2.64 25.13
C ASN A 50 6.35 -3.14 24.26
N GLY A 51 6.53 -2.54 23.08
CA GLY A 51 7.58 -2.90 22.12
C GLY A 51 7.20 -2.65 20.66
N SER A 52 8.15 -2.92 19.77
CA SER A 52 7.96 -2.86 18.32
C SER A 52 7.68 -4.24 17.74
N ALA A 53 7.04 -4.27 16.57
CA ALA A 53 6.86 -5.47 15.77
C ALA A 53 8.18 -6.22 15.55
N ARG A 54 8.11 -7.55 15.59
CA ARG A 54 9.23 -8.41 15.20
C ARG A 54 9.28 -8.60 13.69
N GLY A 55 10.43 -9.04 13.20
CA GLY A 55 10.70 -9.30 11.79
C GLY A 55 11.40 -8.15 11.08
N ASP A 56 11.48 -8.26 9.75
CA ASP A 56 12.17 -7.28 8.92
C ASP A 56 11.27 -6.07 8.63
N VAL A 57 11.80 -4.87 8.89
CA VAL A 57 11.10 -3.63 8.60
C VAL A 57 11.23 -3.31 7.11
N ILE A 58 10.09 -3.21 6.43
CA ILE A 58 10.00 -2.78 5.03
C ILE A 58 9.20 -1.48 4.91
N HIS A 59 9.51 -0.69 3.89
CA HIS A 59 8.76 0.50 3.53
C HIS A 59 8.00 0.25 2.23
N VAL A 60 6.68 0.36 2.27
CA VAL A 60 5.81 0.26 1.10
C VAL A 60 5.43 1.67 0.66
N VAL A 61 5.92 2.09 -0.51
CA VAL A 61 5.66 3.43 -1.05
C VAL A 61 5.15 3.34 -2.49
N GLY A 62 4.23 4.24 -2.87
CA GLY A 62 3.62 4.21 -4.19
C GLY A 62 2.79 5.45 -4.50
N ARG A 63 2.16 5.45 -5.68
CA ARG A 63 1.18 6.47 -6.11
C ARG A 63 -0.08 5.77 -6.57
N VAL A 64 -1.22 6.31 -6.20
CA VAL A 64 -2.52 5.87 -6.71
C VAL A 64 -2.81 6.65 -7.99
N LEU A 65 -3.00 5.93 -9.10
CA LEU A 65 -3.23 6.49 -10.42
C LEU A 65 -4.58 6.01 -10.96
N ASP A 66 -5.22 6.83 -11.81
CA ASP A 66 -6.32 6.38 -12.64
C ASP A 66 -5.81 5.67 -13.92
N ALA A 67 -6.73 5.17 -14.75
CA ALA A 67 -6.40 4.48 -16.00
C ALA A 67 -5.72 5.38 -17.06
N SER A 68 -5.80 6.71 -16.91
CA SER A 68 -5.11 7.68 -17.77
C SER A 68 -3.69 8.00 -17.29
N GLY A 69 -3.33 7.54 -16.08
CA GLY A 69 -2.05 7.82 -15.42
C GLY A 69 -2.05 9.10 -14.59
N ALA A 70 -3.20 9.75 -14.40
CA ALA A 70 -3.31 10.89 -13.50
C ALA A 70 -3.31 10.42 -12.04
N VAL A 71 -2.65 11.19 -11.16
CA VAL A 71 -2.65 10.91 -9.72
C VAL A 71 -4.05 11.12 -9.16
N ILE A 72 -4.51 10.20 -8.32
CA ILE A 72 -5.71 10.34 -7.51
C ILE A 72 -5.29 10.94 -6.16
N PRO A 73 -5.48 12.26 -5.92
CA PRO A 73 -5.11 12.88 -4.66
C PRO A 73 -6.06 12.45 -3.55
N ALA A 74 -5.57 12.43 -2.30
CA ALA A 74 -6.36 12.07 -1.11
C ALA A 74 -7.07 10.70 -1.22
N ALA A 75 -6.53 9.79 -2.03
CA ALA A 75 -6.99 8.41 -2.07
C ALA A 75 -6.70 7.76 -0.71
N ARG A 76 -7.71 7.14 -0.12
CA ARG A 76 -7.54 6.36 1.10
C ARG A 76 -6.95 5.00 0.77
N VAL A 77 -5.83 4.67 1.38
CA VAL A 77 -5.16 3.38 1.20
C VAL A 77 -5.18 2.62 2.52
N GLU A 78 -5.63 1.37 2.47
CA GLU A 78 -5.61 0.47 3.62
C GLU A 78 -4.72 -0.74 3.32
N LEU A 79 -3.95 -1.16 4.33
CA LEU A 79 -3.14 -2.37 4.28
C LEU A 79 -3.37 -3.20 5.54
N TRP A 80 -3.68 -4.47 5.37
CA TRP A 80 -3.72 -5.46 6.45
C TRP A 80 -2.87 -6.67 6.04
N GLN A 81 -2.21 -7.30 7.00
CA GLN A 81 -1.41 -8.49 6.76
C GLN A 81 -1.20 -9.32 8.03
N ALA A 82 -0.64 -10.51 7.87
CA ALA A 82 -0.12 -11.31 8.96
C ALA A 82 1.17 -10.70 9.55
N ASN A 83 1.51 -11.09 10.78
CA ASN A 83 2.80 -10.76 11.38
C ASN A 83 3.97 -11.57 10.75
N ALA A 84 5.18 -11.36 11.25
CA ALA A 84 6.40 -12.03 10.76
C ALA A 84 6.37 -13.57 10.85
N GLU A 85 5.51 -14.14 11.71
CA GLU A 85 5.33 -15.59 11.86
C GLU A 85 4.17 -16.13 10.99
N GLY A 86 3.54 -15.26 10.18
CA GLY A 86 2.39 -15.62 9.36
C GLY A 86 1.07 -15.73 10.14
N ARG A 87 0.99 -15.13 11.34
CA ARG A 87 -0.24 -15.08 12.15
C ARG A 87 -1.05 -13.81 11.88
N TYR A 88 -2.33 -13.96 11.53
CA TYR A 88 -3.32 -12.88 11.51
C TYR A 88 -3.95 -12.69 12.89
N HIS A 89 -4.25 -11.44 13.24
CA HIS A 89 -5.09 -11.11 14.39
C HIS A 89 -6.57 -11.24 14.01
N HIS A 90 -7.03 -12.47 13.79
CA HIS A 90 -8.39 -12.76 13.40
C HIS A 90 -8.87 -14.08 14.01
N PRO A 91 -10.11 -14.18 14.51
CA PRO A 91 -10.61 -15.42 15.14
C PRO A 91 -10.67 -16.62 14.20
N GLY A 92 -10.79 -16.36 12.89
CA GLY A 92 -10.73 -17.39 11.85
C GLY A 92 -9.32 -17.90 11.51
N ASP A 93 -8.26 -17.32 12.08
CA ASP A 93 -6.90 -17.84 11.89
C ASP A 93 -6.57 -18.89 12.97
N HIS A 94 -6.55 -20.15 12.54
CA HIS A 94 -6.25 -21.33 13.36
C HIS A 94 -4.76 -21.72 13.34
N SER A 95 -3.87 -20.87 12.82
CA SER A 95 -2.43 -21.10 12.83
C SER A 95 -1.89 -21.26 14.25
N ALA A 96 -0.89 -22.15 14.40
CA ALA A 96 -0.12 -22.29 15.64
C ALA A 96 0.97 -21.20 15.81
N ALA A 97 1.14 -20.34 14.80
CA ALA A 97 2.12 -19.26 14.81
C ALA A 97 1.87 -18.28 15.96
N ALA A 98 2.96 -17.73 16.51
CA ALA A 98 2.90 -16.84 17.66
C ALA A 98 2.25 -15.50 17.29
N VAL A 99 1.41 -14.98 18.19
CA VAL A 99 0.92 -13.60 18.11
C VAL A 99 2.07 -12.64 18.43
N ASP A 100 2.11 -11.51 17.74
CA ASP A 100 3.06 -10.44 17.99
C ASP A 100 2.35 -9.26 18.69
N PRO A 101 2.65 -9.00 19.98
CA PRO A 101 2.00 -7.92 20.72
C PRO A 101 2.45 -6.52 20.29
N GLY A 102 3.53 -6.39 19.52
CA GLY A 102 4.03 -5.12 18.98
C GLY A 102 3.60 -4.85 17.54
N PHE A 103 2.92 -5.79 16.89
CA PHE A 103 2.51 -5.66 15.49
C PHE A 103 1.12 -5.05 15.38
N GLN A 104 1.04 -3.89 14.73
CA GLN A 104 -0.22 -3.30 14.32
C GLN A 104 -0.73 -4.01 13.06
N VAL A 105 -2.01 -4.34 13.05
CA VAL A 105 -2.60 -5.29 12.09
C VAL A 105 -3.20 -4.60 10.86
N LEU A 106 -3.38 -3.28 10.94
CA LEU A 106 -3.99 -2.43 9.94
C LEU A 106 -3.28 -1.08 9.86
N ALA A 107 -2.99 -0.63 8.65
CA ALA A 107 -2.45 0.68 8.34
C ALA A 107 -3.41 1.41 7.41
N ARG A 108 -3.51 2.74 7.59
CA ARG A 108 -4.38 3.65 6.85
C ARG A 108 -3.62 4.95 6.53
N CYS A 109 -3.72 5.45 5.30
CA CYS A 109 -3.26 6.79 4.90
C CYS A 109 -4.13 7.43 3.82
#